data_AF-M3BF16-F1
#
_entry.id   AF-M3BF16-F1
#
_cell.length_a   1.000
_cell.length_b   1.000
_cell.length_c   1.000
_cell.angle_alpha   90.00
_cell.angle_beta   90.00
_cell.angle_gamma   90.00
#
_symmetry.space_group_name_H-M   'P 1'
#
loop_
_entity.id
_entity.type
_entity.pdbx_description
1 polymer ?
#
loop_
_entity_poly.entity_id
_entity_poly.type
_entity_poly.pdbx_seq_one_letter_code
_entity_poly.pdbx_strand_id
1 'polypeptide(L)' 'MPSVPTKLADRRVSRKIQVGSVAVGGDAPVSVQSMTTTR' A
#
# COMPACT_ATOMS: atom_id res chain seq x y z
N MET A 1 -7.02 19.43 -19.95
CA MET A 1 -7.12 18.35 -18.96
C MET A 1 -5.98 17.39 -19.20
N PRO A 2 -5.19 16.98 -18.20
CA PRO A 2 -4.19 15.93 -18.40
C PRO A 2 -4.89 14.63 -18.84
N SER A 3 -4.28 13.86 -19.74
CA SER A 3 -4.83 12.57 -20.15
C SER A 3 -4.81 11.60 -18.98
N VAL A 4 -5.97 11.06 -18.62
CA VAL A 4 -6.08 10.01 -17.61
C VAL A 4 -5.77 8.68 -18.30
N PRO A 5 -4.82 7.87 -17.80
CA PRO A 5 -4.57 6.57 -18.37
C PRO A 5 -5.83 5.69 -18.28
N THR A 6 -6.19 5.04 -19.39
CA THR A 6 -7.37 4.17 -19.52
C THR A 6 -7.34 2.93 -18.64
N LYS A 7 -6.17 2.57 -18.10
CA LYS A 7 -5.96 1.42 -17.21
C LYS A 7 -5.20 1.84 -15.96
N LEU A 8 -5.61 1.32 -14.81
CA LEU A 8 -4.87 1.46 -13.57
C LEU A 8 -3.51 0.76 -13.68
N ALA A 9 -2.47 1.38 -13.13
CA ALA A 9 -1.16 0.77 -13.05
C ALA A 9 -1.15 -0.38 -12.04
N ASP A 10 -0.39 -1.42 -12.34
CA ASP A 10 -0.17 -2.53 -11.41
C ASP A 10 0.66 -2.06 -10.21
N ARG A 11 0.44 -2.67 -9.04
CA ARG A 11 1.20 -2.35 -7.82
C ARG A 11 2.67 -2.75 -8.01
N ARG A 12 3.59 -1.82 -7.73
CA ARG A 12 5.03 -2.07 -7.79
C ARG A 12 5.43 -3.26 -6.89
N VAL A 13 6.23 -4.18 -7.44
CA VAL A 13 6.86 -5.25 -6.66
C VAL A 13 7.88 -4.64 -5.69
N SER A 14 7.65 -4.83 -4.40
CA SER A 14 8.50 -4.36 -3.31
C SER A 14 8.96 -5.51 -2.43
N ARG A 15 9.98 -5.28 -1.59
CA ARG A 15 10.38 -6.23 -0.56
C ARG A 15 9.23 -6.42 0.43
N LYS A 16 8.93 -7.68 0.79
CA LYS A 16 8.01 -8.01 1.89
C LYS A 16 8.71 -7.79 3.24
N ILE A 17 8.07 -7.06 4.14
CA ILE A 17 8.51 -6.85 5.52
C ILE A 17 7.39 -7.25 6.49
N GLN A 18 7.73 -7.50 7.75
CA GLN A 18 6.76 -7.78 8.82
C GLN A 18 6.65 -6.57 9.76
N VAL A 19 5.42 -6.14 10.03
CA VAL A 19 5.08 -5.14 11.05
C VAL A 19 4.25 -5.85 12.11
N GLY A 20 4.91 -6.30 13.19
CA GLY A 20 4.29 -7.25 14.12
C GLY A 20 3.92 -8.54 13.38
N SER A 21 2.64 -8.89 13.36
CA SER A 21 2.09 -10.04 12.63
C SER A 21 1.60 -9.72 11.21
N VAL A 22 1.76 -8.47 10.74
CA VAL A 22 1.22 -8.02 9.43
C VAL A 22 2.33 -7.97 8.37
N ALA A 23 2.15 -8.71 7.28
CA ALA A 23 3.02 -8.65 6.11
C ALA A 23 2.71 -7.41 5.25
N VAL A 24 3.72 -6.60 4.94
CA VAL A 24 3.61 -5.39 4.12
C VAL A 24 4.55 -5.48 2.92
N GLY A 25 4.02 -5.16 1.72
CA GLY A 25 4.78 -5.18 0.47
C GLY A 25 4.78 -6.53 -0.25
N GLY A 26 5.47 -6.59 -1.39
CA GLY A 26 5.51 -7.77 -2.26
C GLY A 26 4.12 -8.17 -2.79
N ASP A 27 3.77 -9.43 -2.57
CA ASP A 27 2.50 -10.09 -2.88
C ASP A 27 1.43 -9.91 -1.79
N ALA A 28 1.76 -9.31 -0.63
CA ALA A 28 0.78 -9.06 0.43
C ALA A 28 -0.23 -7.98 0.01
N PRO A 29 -1.50 -8.05 0.47
CA PRO A 29 -2.50 -7.02 0.19
C PRO A 29 -2.08 -5.64 0.73
N VAL A 30 -2.72 -4.57 0.24
CA VAL A 30 -2.47 -3.20 0.74
C VAL A 30 -3.05 -3.06 2.15
N SER A 31 -2.18 -2.82 3.13
CA SER A 31 -2.57 -2.60 4.52
C SER A 31 -3.16 -1.20 4.72
N VAL A 32 -4.16 -1.09 5.60
CA VAL A 32 -4.68 0.20 6.07
C VAL A 32 -3.98 0.59 7.37
N GLN A 33 -3.62 1.86 7.51
CA GLN A 33 -3.02 2.42 8.72
C GLN A 33 -3.74 3.70 9.11
N SER A 34 -3.80 3.97 10.42
CA SER A 34 -4.29 5.23 10.99
C SER A 34 -3.35 5.73 12.09
N MET A 35 -3.62 6.94 12.59
CA MET A 35 -2.90 7.58 13.68
C MET A 35 -3.91 8.21 14.64
N THR A 36 -3.68 8.10 15.94
CA THR A 36 -4.56 8.64 17.00
C THR A 36 -4.39 10.15 17.17
N THR A 37 -5.46 10.86 17.54
CA THR A 37 -5.47 12.34 17.74
C THR A 37 -5.66 12.75 19.20
N THR A 38 -5.30 11.89 20.15
CA THR A 38 -5.41 12.17 21.59
C THR A 38 -4.44 13.27 22.03
N ARG A 39 -4.81 14.03 23.07
CA ARG A 39 -3.95 15.02 23.72
C ARG A 39 -2.88 14.36 24.58
#